data_AF-A0A0B5DP14-F1
#
_entry.id   AF-A0A0B5DP14-F1
#
_cell.length_a   1.000
_cell.length_b   1.000
_cell.length_c   1.000
_cell.angle_alpha   90.00
_cell.angle_beta   90.00
_cell.angle_gamma   90.00
#
_symmetry.space_group_name_H-M   'P 1'
#
loop_
_entity.id
_entity.type
_entity.pdbx_description
1 polymer ?
#
loop_
_entity_poly.entity_id
_entity_poly.type
_entity_poly.pdbx_seq_one_letter_code
_entity_poly.pdbx_strand_id
1 'polypeptide(L)'
;MPHTARQERAPREPAVPVLLVLCGVLVAAAVAMVVWPMVGITVTVPPTSSSASAEKRGIPAAALQKTFRLAVPAGAQDTSYLVVPGDGSADSGQDLYLRFRTTPEGLEEFLTSLGETTGDLAAGNVVLEQDDIDSVDLPWKIGTKGRLAGLYADIPEQGDSAGAAQVTVDETDAAAPLVYAHVTV
;
A
#
# COMPACT_ATOMS: atom_id res chain seq x y z
N MET A 1 58.19 -15.73 50.03
CA MET A 1 59.44 -15.47 50.79
C MET A 1 60.30 -14.49 49.98
N PRO A 2 61.05 -13.60 50.67
CA PRO A 2 61.34 -12.23 50.23
C PRO A 2 62.82 -11.98 49.84
N HIS A 3 63.13 -10.71 49.54
CA HIS A 3 64.46 -10.04 49.62
C HIS A 3 65.48 -10.36 48.50
N THR A 4 66.26 -9.45 47.90
CA THR A 4 66.50 -7.99 48.04
C THR A 4 67.36 -7.52 46.86
N ALA A 5 67.03 -6.34 46.33
CA ALA A 5 67.89 -5.19 46.02
C ALA A 5 69.25 -5.35 45.32
N ARG A 6 69.46 -4.56 44.25
CA ARG A 6 70.52 -3.53 44.24
C ARG A 6 70.29 -2.45 43.18
N GLN A 7 70.35 -1.21 43.63
CA GLN A 7 70.21 0.04 42.89
C GLN A 7 71.59 0.48 42.38
N GLU A 8 71.71 0.92 41.13
CA GLU A 8 72.87 1.67 40.65
C GLU A 8 72.43 2.99 39.98
N ARG A 9 73.33 3.97 40.03
CA ARG A 9 73.12 5.41 40.13
C ARG A 9 72.78 6.10 38.81
N ALA A 10 72.07 7.22 38.94
CA ALA A 10 71.86 8.26 37.92
C ALA A 10 73.18 8.91 37.44
N PRO A 11 73.17 9.62 36.30
CA PRO A 11 73.12 11.08 36.42
C PRO A 11 72.34 11.84 35.33
N ARG A 12 71.59 12.85 35.80
CA ARG A 12 71.41 14.24 35.33
C ARG A 12 71.31 14.55 33.82
N GLU A 13 70.15 15.14 33.50
CA GLU A 13 69.73 15.87 32.29
C GLU A 13 70.69 17.02 31.89
N PRO A 14 70.51 17.63 30.70
CA PRO A 14 69.59 18.77 30.67
C PRO A 14 68.61 18.80 29.48
N ALA A 15 67.36 19.03 29.86
CA ALA A 15 66.26 19.49 29.05
C ALA A 15 66.51 20.92 28.53
N VAL A 16 66.72 21.12 27.23
CA VAL A 16 66.70 22.48 26.61
C VAL A 16 66.12 22.56 25.17
N PRO A 17 66.06 21.54 24.29
CA PRO A 17 65.64 21.82 22.91
C PRO A 17 64.13 21.65 22.63
N VAL A 18 63.32 21.17 23.59
CA VAL A 18 61.92 20.79 23.31
C VAL A 18 60.93 21.96 23.40
N LEU A 19 61.27 23.04 24.11
CA LEU A 19 60.32 24.14 24.36
C LEU A 19 60.17 25.10 23.17
N LEU A 20 61.15 25.20 22.27
CA LEU A 20 61.11 26.12 21.13
C LEU A 20 60.35 25.57 19.91
N VAL A 21 60.21 24.24 19.79
CA VAL A 21 59.49 23.62 18.67
C VAL A 21 57.96 23.71 18.85
N LEU A 22 57.47 23.72 20.10
CA LEU A 22 56.03 23.78 20.38
C LEU A 22 55.41 25.17 20.12
N CYS A 23 56.17 26.26 20.31
CA CYS A 23 55.65 27.62 20.09
C CYS A 23 55.45 27.97 18.61
N GLY A 24 56.26 27.42 17.70
CA GLY A 24 56.14 27.71 16.25
C GLY A 24 54.87 27.13 15.61
N VAL A 25 54.44 25.95 16.05
CA VAL A 25 53.27 25.24 15.48
C VAL A 25 51.95 25.89 15.90
N LEU A 26 51.86 26.43 17.12
CA LEU A 26 50.64 27.08 17.62
C LEU A 26 50.36 28.44 16.98
N VAL A 27 51.38 29.19 16.60
CA VAL A 27 51.19 30.49 15.91
C VAL A 27 50.73 30.30 14.46
N ALA A 28 51.17 29.25 13.77
CA ALA A 28 50.69 28.94 12.42
C ALA A 28 49.21 28.52 12.39
N ALA A 29 48.72 27.82 13.41
CA ALA A 29 47.31 27.43 13.52
C ALA A 29 46.38 28.63 13.80
N ALA A 30 46.86 29.66 14.51
CA ALA A 30 46.07 30.83 14.85
C ALA A 30 45.87 31.81 13.68
N VAL A 31 46.83 31.92 12.75
CA VAL A 31 46.73 32.83 11.59
C VAL A 31 45.82 32.26 10.49
N ALA A 32 45.70 30.93 10.37
CA ALA A 32 44.82 30.30 9.39
C ALA A 32 43.31 30.43 9.71
N MET A 33 42.93 30.67 10.98
CA MET A 33 41.52 30.79 11.38
C MET A 33 40.93 32.20 11.27
N VAL A 34 41.73 33.24 11.01
CA VAL A 34 41.26 34.63 11.01
C VAL A 34 41.02 35.20 9.61
N VAL A 35 41.43 34.50 8.54
CA VAL A 35 41.35 35.01 7.14
C VAL A 35 40.24 34.33 6.32
N TRP A 36 39.37 33.51 6.93
CA TRP A 36 38.25 32.90 6.21
C TRP A 36 36.92 33.19 6.91
N PRO A 37 36.29 34.32 6.56
CA PRO A 37 34.89 34.21 6.22
C PRO A 37 34.50 35.25 5.17
N MET A 38 34.63 34.97 3.87
CA MET A 38 33.84 35.64 2.80
C MET A 38 33.90 34.84 1.49
N VAL A 39 33.51 33.57 1.55
CA VAL A 39 32.91 32.94 0.37
C VAL A 39 31.54 32.48 0.82
N GLY A 40 30.55 33.36 0.64
CA GLY A 40 29.16 33.00 0.78
C GLY A 40 28.87 31.89 -0.22
N ILE A 41 28.80 30.65 0.26
CA ILE A 41 28.20 29.56 -0.50
C ILE A 41 26.72 29.90 -0.55
N THR A 42 26.29 30.56 -1.63
CA THR A 42 24.88 30.52 -2.02
C THR A 42 24.56 29.07 -2.32
N VAL A 43 24.04 28.37 -1.32
CA VAL A 43 23.32 27.12 -1.56
C VAL A 43 22.08 27.52 -2.33
N THR A 44 22.20 27.53 -3.66
CA THR A 44 21.04 27.46 -4.53
C THR A 44 20.43 26.09 -4.25
N VAL A 45 19.54 26.04 -3.26
CA VAL A 45 18.59 24.95 -3.13
C VAL A 45 17.84 24.98 -4.46
N PRO A 46 18.00 23.99 -5.36
CA PRO A 46 17.09 23.91 -6.49
C PRO A 46 15.70 23.91 -5.87
N PRO A 47 14.71 24.67 -6.40
CA PRO A 47 13.37 24.53 -5.90
C PRO A 47 13.09 23.03 -5.95
N THR A 48 12.85 22.42 -4.78
CA THR A 48 12.09 21.20 -4.74
C THR A 48 10.80 21.62 -5.40
N SER A 49 10.71 21.32 -6.70
CA SER A 49 9.48 21.30 -7.44
C SER A 49 8.65 20.27 -6.70
N SER A 50 7.96 20.72 -5.65
CA SER A 50 6.73 20.12 -5.22
C SER A 50 5.81 20.34 -6.40
N SER A 51 5.95 19.49 -7.41
CA SER A 51 4.88 19.18 -8.35
C SER A 51 3.84 18.41 -7.55
N ALA A 52 3.27 19.05 -6.53
CA ALA A 52 1.89 18.82 -6.19
C ALA A 52 1.15 19.27 -7.44
N SER A 53 0.98 18.33 -8.39
CA SER A 53 0.04 18.47 -9.48
C SER A 53 -1.19 19.13 -8.90
N ALA A 54 -1.52 20.33 -9.38
CA ALA A 54 -2.65 21.08 -8.87
C ALA A 54 -3.82 20.10 -8.77
N GLU A 55 -4.23 19.80 -7.53
CA GLU A 55 -5.37 18.93 -7.30
C GLU A 55 -6.49 19.54 -8.12
N LYS A 56 -6.93 18.83 -9.17
CA LYS A 56 -8.14 19.20 -9.88
C LYS A 56 -9.21 19.21 -8.80
N ARG A 57 -9.71 20.40 -8.45
CA ARG A 57 -10.61 20.61 -7.32
C ARG A 57 -11.73 19.58 -7.38
N GLY A 58 -11.80 18.69 -6.38
CA GLY A 58 -12.78 17.60 -6.32
C GLY A 58 -12.31 16.22 -6.84
N ILE A 59 -11.07 16.06 -7.29
CA ILE A 59 -10.46 14.76 -7.58
C ILE A 59 -9.52 14.39 -6.42
N PRO A 60 -9.69 13.22 -5.77
CA PRO A 60 -8.77 12.76 -4.74
C PRO A 60 -7.32 12.68 -5.25
N ALA A 61 -6.35 12.84 -4.36
CA ALA A 61 -4.94 12.59 -4.69
C ALA A 61 -4.78 11.17 -5.28
N ALA A 62 -3.85 10.97 -6.22
CA ALA A 62 -3.66 9.69 -6.90
C ALA A 62 -3.47 8.51 -5.94
N ALA A 63 -2.79 8.72 -4.80
CA ALA A 63 -2.60 7.72 -3.75
C ALA A 63 -3.89 7.28 -3.04
N LEU A 64 -4.98 8.04 -3.16
CA LEU A 64 -6.31 7.72 -2.61
C LEU A 64 -7.25 7.14 -3.66
N GLN A 65 -6.85 7.11 -4.93
CA GLN A 65 -7.66 6.57 -6.01
C GLN A 65 -7.41 5.07 -6.10
N LYS A 66 -8.48 4.28 -5.95
CA LYS A 66 -8.48 2.85 -6.21
C LYS A 66 -9.29 2.58 -7.48
N THR A 67 -8.86 1.59 -8.25
CA THR A 67 -9.57 1.20 -9.47
C THR A 67 -10.11 -0.21 -9.31
N PHE A 68 -11.42 -0.35 -9.46
CA PHE A 68 -12.07 -1.64 -9.57
C PHE A 68 -12.17 -2.03 -11.04
N ARG A 69 -11.87 -3.28 -11.36
CA ARG A 69 -12.08 -3.82 -12.70
C ARG A 69 -12.71 -5.20 -12.61
N LEU A 70 -13.99 -5.26 -13.00
CA LEU A 70 -14.79 -6.47 -13.09
C LEU A 70 -15.47 -6.49 -14.45
N ALA A 71 -15.55 -7.65 -15.09
CA ALA A 71 -16.38 -7.80 -16.27
C ALA A 71 -17.85 -7.80 -15.84
N VAL A 72 -18.71 -7.04 -16.53
CA VAL A 72 -20.15 -7.27 -16.49
C VAL A 72 -20.51 -7.80 -17.87
N PRO A 73 -21.00 -9.05 -17.98
CA PRO A 73 -21.18 -9.70 -19.26
C PRO A 73 -22.19 -8.96 -20.14
N ALA A 74 -22.01 -9.03 -21.45
CA ALA A 74 -22.90 -8.38 -22.39
C ALA A 74 -24.33 -8.92 -22.25
N GLY A 75 -25.32 -8.02 -22.22
CA GLY A 75 -26.73 -8.40 -22.05
C GLY A 75 -27.16 -8.67 -20.60
N ALA A 76 -26.29 -8.43 -19.62
CA ALA A 76 -26.67 -8.43 -18.21
C ALA A 76 -27.86 -7.48 -17.93
N GLN A 77 -28.74 -7.90 -17.03
CA GLN A 77 -29.96 -7.20 -16.65
C GLN A 77 -29.93 -6.86 -15.17
N ASP A 78 -30.76 -5.89 -14.76
CA ASP A 78 -30.90 -5.45 -13.37
C ASP A 78 -29.56 -5.12 -12.68
N THR A 79 -28.59 -4.63 -13.44
CA THR A 79 -27.25 -4.31 -12.95
C THR A 79 -27.31 -3.12 -12.00
N SER A 80 -26.71 -3.28 -10.83
CA SER A 80 -26.62 -2.25 -9.79
C SER A 80 -25.31 -2.38 -9.03
N TYR A 81 -24.75 -1.26 -8.58
CA TYR A 81 -23.51 -1.26 -7.81
C TYR A 81 -23.51 -0.16 -6.74
N LEU A 82 -22.66 -0.34 -5.73
CA LEU A 82 -22.33 0.65 -4.70
C LEU A 82 -20.83 0.61 -4.44
N VAL A 83 -20.19 1.78 -4.42
CA VAL A 83 -18.80 1.91 -3.97
C VAL A 83 -18.82 2.52 -2.57
N VAL A 84 -18.18 1.84 -1.62
CA VAL A 84 -17.97 2.33 -0.26
C VAL A 84 -16.52 2.78 -0.14
N PRO A 85 -16.27 4.09 0.08
CA PRO A 85 -14.92 4.58 0.25
C PRO A 85 -14.34 4.14 1.60
N GLY A 86 -13.02 3.99 1.65
CA GLY A 86 -12.29 3.77 2.91
C GLY A 86 -12.27 5.02 3.80
N ASP A 87 -11.40 5.00 4.82
CA ASP A 87 -11.30 6.07 5.83
C ASP A 87 -10.60 7.35 5.33
N GLY A 88 -10.19 7.38 4.07
CA GLY A 88 -9.49 8.50 3.44
C GLY A 88 -7.96 8.44 3.58
N SER A 89 -7.41 7.36 4.12
CA SER A 89 -5.97 7.05 4.05
C SER A 89 -5.62 6.27 2.79
N ALA A 90 -4.37 6.37 2.33
CA ALA A 90 -3.86 5.65 1.16
C ALA A 90 -3.83 4.12 1.36
N ASP A 91 -3.72 3.69 2.61
CA ASP A 91 -3.68 2.28 2.99
C ASP A 91 -5.08 1.69 3.24
N SER A 92 -6.13 2.53 3.22
CA SER A 92 -7.50 2.05 3.39
C SER A 92 -7.99 1.30 2.16
N GLY A 93 -8.64 0.17 2.43
CA GLY A 93 -9.37 -0.56 1.41
C GLY A 93 -10.60 0.22 0.95
N GLN A 94 -10.99 0.02 -0.31
CA GLN A 94 -12.29 0.46 -0.81
C GLN A 94 -13.11 -0.76 -1.21
N ASP A 95 -14.42 -0.69 -0.97
CA ASP A 95 -15.32 -1.78 -1.29
C ASP A 95 -16.22 -1.46 -2.48
N LEU A 96 -16.46 -2.44 -3.33
CA LEU A 96 -17.43 -2.40 -4.41
C LEU A 96 -18.41 -3.56 -4.24
N TYR A 97 -19.68 -3.24 -4.09
CA TYR A 97 -20.78 -4.19 -4.20
C TYR A 97 -21.35 -4.12 -5.61
N LEU A 98 -21.50 -5.26 -6.26
CA LEU A 98 -22.02 -5.40 -7.61
C LEU A 98 -23.09 -6.48 -7.63
N ARG A 99 -24.19 -6.22 -8.34
CA ARG A 99 -25.27 -7.19 -8.58
C ARG A 99 -25.73 -7.11 -10.02
N PHE A 100 -25.95 -8.25 -10.66
CA PHE A 100 -26.57 -8.31 -11.98
C PHE A 100 -27.15 -9.70 -12.27
N ARG A 101 -28.16 -9.76 -13.13
CA ARG A 101 -28.68 -11.01 -13.69
C ARG A 101 -28.06 -11.27 -15.06
N THR A 102 -27.70 -12.51 -15.35
CA THR A 102 -27.02 -12.89 -16.60
C THR A 102 -27.49 -14.25 -17.12
N THR A 103 -26.95 -14.71 -18.25
CA THR A 103 -27.13 -16.09 -18.77
C THR A 103 -26.02 -17.01 -18.22
N PRO A 104 -26.12 -18.35 -18.39
CA PRO A 104 -25.04 -19.25 -18.02
C PRO A 104 -23.69 -18.89 -18.66
N GLU A 105 -23.68 -18.52 -19.94
CA GLU A 105 -22.47 -18.12 -20.66
C GLU A 105 -21.90 -16.81 -20.11
N GLY A 106 -22.77 -15.86 -19.75
CA GLY A 106 -22.33 -14.61 -19.13
C GLY A 106 -21.80 -14.80 -17.70
N LEU A 107 -22.30 -15.79 -16.95
CA LEU A 107 -21.71 -16.18 -15.67
C LEU A 107 -20.30 -16.76 -15.87
N GLU A 108 -20.12 -17.62 -16.87
CA GLU A 108 -18.80 -18.16 -17.23
C GLU A 108 -17.82 -17.05 -17.62
N GLU A 109 -18.26 -16.07 -18.42
CA GLU A 109 -17.44 -14.89 -18.78
C GLU A 109 -17.03 -14.09 -17.55
N PHE A 110 -17.98 -13.84 -16.63
CA PHE A 110 -17.70 -13.12 -15.39
C PHE A 110 -16.66 -13.83 -14.53
N LEU A 111 -16.83 -15.13 -14.27
CA LEU A 111 -15.90 -15.91 -13.47
C LEU A 111 -14.52 -16.01 -14.15
N THR A 112 -14.48 -16.18 -15.47
CA THR A 112 -13.23 -16.20 -16.24
C THR A 112 -12.46 -14.88 -16.08
N SER A 113 -13.16 -13.75 -15.97
CA SER A 113 -12.51 -12.45 -15.73
C SER A 113 -11.82 -12.35 -14.37
N LEU A 114 -12.23 -13.19 -13.42
CA LEU A 114 -11.62 -13.37 -12.10
C LEU A 114 -10.56 -14.48 -12.09
N GLY A 115 -10.35 -15.18 -13.22
CA GLY A 115 -9.48 -16.35 -13.27
C GLY A 115 -10.13 -17.64 -12.76
N GLU A 116 -11.44 -17.63 -12.53
CA GLU A 116 -12.22 -18.74 -11.98
C GLU A 116 -13.12 -19.40 -13.04
N THR A 117 -13.71 -20.54 -12.70
CA THR A 117 -14.70 -21.23 -13.53
C THR A 117 -15.98 -21.52 -12.75
N THR A 118 -17.06 -21.90 -13.45
CA THR A 118 -18.30 -22.34 -12.79
C THR A 118 -18.12 -23.59 -11.93
N GLY A 119 -17.08 -24.39 -12.17
CA GLY A 119 -16.75 -25.56 -11.35
C GLY A 119 -16.17 -25.22 -9.98
N ASP A 120 -15.67 -24.00 -9.81
CA ASP A 120 -15.08 -23.51 -8.55
C ASP A 120 -16.15 -22.96 -7.59
N LEU A 121 -17.38 -22.75 -8.08
CA LEU A 121 -18.52 -22.39 -7.25
C LEU A 121 -18.92 -23.55 -6.33
N ALA A 122 -18.77 -23.36 -5.02
CA ALA A 122 -19.19 -24.34 -4.04
C ALA A 122 -20.71 -24.24 -3.80
N ALA A 123 -21.45 -25.31 -4.12
CA ALA A 123 -22.89 -25.36 -3.88
C ALA A 123 -23.23 -25.26 -2.38
N GLY A 124 -24.22 -24.42 -2.06
CA GLY A 124 -24.62 -24.11 -0.69
C GLY A 124 -23.68 -23.15 0.05
N ASN A 125 -22.57 -22.75 -0.57
CA ASN A 125 -21.67 -21.77 0.00
C ASN A 125 -22.19 -20.36 -0.28
N VAL A 126 -22.39 -19.57 0.77
CA VAL A 126 -22.82 -18.18 0.68
C VAL A 126 -21.72 -17.36 1.31
N VAL A 127 -20.81 -16.86 0.48
CA VAL A 127 -19.63 -16.12 0.95
C VAL A 127 -19.92 -14.64 1.15
N LEU A 128 -20.84 -14.10 0.35
CA LEU A 128 -21.39 -12.76 0.53
C LEU A 128 -22.78 -12.94 1.09
N GLU A 129 -22.93 -12.63 2.37
CA GLU A 129 -24.15 -12.92 3.12
C GLU A 129 -25.12 -11.73 3.11
N GLN A 130 -26.37 -11.98 3.54
CA GLN A 130 -27.36 -10.91 3.65
C GLN A 130 -26.92 -9.81 4.63
N ASP A 131 -26.20 -10.18 5.69
CA ASP A 131 -25.71 -9.23 6.70
C ASP A 131 -24.69 -8.24 6.10
N ASP A 132 -23.84 -8.69 5.18
CA ASP A 132 -22.90 -7.81 4.46
C ASP A 132 -23.64 -6.78 3.61
N ILE A 133 -24.67 -7.22 2.89
CA ILE A 133 -25.53 -6.35 2.06
C ILE A 133 -26.30 -5.34 2.93
N ASP A 134 -26.87 -5.81 4.04
CA ASP A 134 -27.65 -4.97 4.94
C ASP A 134 -26.75 -3.95 5.69
N SER A 135 -25.47 -4.28 5.93
CA SER A 135 -24.51 -3.37 6.59
C SER A 135 -24.24 -2.07 5.82
N VAL A 136 -24.48 -2.08 4.51
CA VAL A 136 -24.31 -0.94 3.59
C VAL A 136 -25.63 -0.42 3.04
N ASP A 137 -26.75 -0.74 3.72
CA ASP A 137 -28.11 -0.29 3.40
C ASP A 137 -28.56 -0.59 1.96
N LEU A 138 -28.04 -1.65 1.34
CA LEU A 138 -28.46 -2.06 0.01
C LEU A 138 -29.84 -2.75 0.06
N PRO A 139 -30.79 -2.42 -0.83
CA PRO A 139 -32.13 -3.02 -0.82
C PRO A 139 -32.15 -4.45 -1.38
N TRP A 140 -30.98 -5.04 -1.64
CA TRP A 140 -30.86 -6.35 -2.26
C TRP A 140 -31.22 -7.44 -1.26
N LYS A 141 -31.82 -8.52 -1.78
CA LYS A 141 -32.13 -9.70 -0.98
C LYS A 141 -31.51 -10.93 -1.62
N ILE A 142 -30.73 -11.66 -0.84
CA ILE A 142 -30.13 -12.94 -1.20
C ILE A 142 -31.13 -14.03 -0.77
N GLY A 143 -31.56 -14.85 -1.72
CA GLY A 143 -32.62 -15.83 -1.48
C GLY A 143 -32.17 -16.97 -0.57
N THR A 144 -32.73 -17.11 0.62
CA THR A 144 -32.34 -18.16 1.60
C THR A 144 -32.84 -19.57 1.28
N LYS A 145 -33.67 -19.72 0.24
CA LYS A 145 -34.24 -21.00 -0.20
C LYS A 145 -33.79 -21.42 -1.60
N GLY A 146 -32.92 -20.61 -2.20
CA GLY A 146 -32.45 -20.80 -3.56
C GLY A 146 -31.33 -21.83 -3.68
N ARG A 147 -30.97 -22.16 -4.91
CA ARG A 147 -29.70 -22.85 -5.19
C ARG A 147 -28.60 -21.81 -5.17
N LEU A 148 -28.05 -21.55 -3.99
CA LEU A 148 -26.94 -20.63 -3.84
C LEU A 148 -25.62 -21.38 -4.05
N ALA A 149 -24.66 -20.71 -4.67
CA ALA A 149 -23.27 -21.16 -4.75
C ALA A 149 -22.34 -19.96 -4.62
N GLY A 150 -21.11 -20.18 -4.15
CA GLY A 150 -20.20 -19.06 -3.93
C GLY A 150 -18.74 -19.45 -3.81
N LEU A 151 -17.87 -18.47 -4.01
CA LEU A 151 -16.42 -18.61 -3.98
C LEU A 151 -15.72 -17.31 -3.57
N TYR A 152 -14.49 -17.44 -3.11
CA TYR A 152 -13.54 -16.35 -2.97
C TYR A 152 -12.59 -16.39 -4.17
N ALA A 153 -12.32 -15.24 -4.77
CA ALA A 153 -11.37 -15.11 -5.87
C ALA A 153 -10.38 -13.97 -5.59
N ASP A 154 -9.12 -14.17 -5.97
CA ASP A 154 -8.18 -13.06 -6.09
C ASP A 154 -8.49 -12.30 -7.39
N ILE A 155 -8.50 -10.97 -7.33
CA ILE A 155 -8.64 -10.17 -8.55
C ILE A 155 -7.29 -10.12 -9.24
N PRO A 156 -7.19 -10.60 -10.50
CA PRO A 156 -5.92 -10.59 -11.22
C PRO A 156 -5.33 -9.18 -11.25
N GLU A 157 -4.07 -9.04 -10.82
CA GLU A 157 -3.39 -7.75 -10.79
C GLU A 157 -3.41 -7.11 -12.19
N GLN A 158 -4.02 -5.93 -12.30
CA GLN A 158 -3.93 -5.06 -13.47
C GLN A 158 -3.49 -3.67 -13.05
N GLY A 159 -2.17 -3.46 -13.02
CA GLY A 159 -1.56 -2.24 -12.48
C GLY A 159 -1.21 -2.42 -11.00
N ASP A 160 -1.43 -1.39 -10.18
CA ASP A 160 -1.00 -1.34 -8.76
C ASP A 160 -2.09 -1.81 -7.77
N SER A 161 -3.10 -2.56 -8.24
CA SER A 161 -4.26 -2.93 -7.41
C SER A 161 -4.43 -4.44 -7.43
N ALA A 162 -3.92 -5.09 -6.38
CA ALA A 162 -4.37 -6.42 -5.96
C ALA A 162 -5.67 -6.24 -5.15
N GLY A 163 -6.58 -7.19 -5.30
CA GLY A 163 -7.85 -7.17 -4.56
C GLY A 163 -8.40 -8.58 -4.40
N ALA A 164 -9.47 -8.68 -3.63
CA ALA A 164 -10.22 -9.92 -3.44
C ALA A 164 -11.68 -9.72 -3.78
N ALA A 165 -12.33 -10.76 -4.28
CA ALA A 165 -13.75 -10.80 -4.57
C ALA A 165 -14.42 -11.94 -3.79
N GLN A 166 -15.54 -11.63 -3.14
CA GLN A 166 -16.49 -12.59 -2.60
C GLN A 166 -17.67 -12.66 -3.56
N VAL A 167 -17.91 -13.82 -4.16
CA VAL A 167 -18.96 -13.99 -5.17
C VAL A 167 -20.00 -14.98 -4.66
N THR A 168 -21.26 -14.55 -4.61
CA THR A 168 -22.42 -15.41 -4.37
C THR A 168 -23.34 -15.37 -5.58
N VAL A 169 -23.77 -16.53 -6.04
CA VAL A 169 -24.63 -16.72 -7.20
C VAL A 169 -25.90 -17.41 -6.74
N ASP A 170 -27.05 -16.84 -7.10
CA ASP A 170 -28.35 -17.49 -6.99
C ASP A 170 -28.71 -18.14 -8.33
N GLU A 171 -28.61 -19.46 -8.37
CA GLU A 171 -28.90 -20.33 -9.51
C GLU A 171 -30.31 -20.95 -9.43
N THR A 172 -31.23 -20.37 -8.65
CA THR A 172 -32.62 -20.84 -8.56
C THR A 172 -33.29 -20.87 -9.94
N ASP A 173 -33.04 -19.84 -10.74
CA ASP A 173 -33.28 -19.84 -12.18
C ASP A 173 -31.97 -20.08 -12.92
N ALA A 174 -31.75 -21.33 -13.33
CA ALA A 174 -30.51 -21.73 -14.01
C ALA A 174 -30.35 -21.08 -15.39
N ALA A 175 -31.43 -20.61 -16.03
CA ALA A 175 -31.35 -19.90 -17.31
C ALA A 175 -30.99 -18.41 -17.12
N ALA A 176 -31.16 -17.89 -15.91
CA ALA A 176 -30.94 -16.49 -15.59
C ALA A 176 -30.30 -16.29 -14.19
N PRO A 177 -29.08 -16.83 -13.95
CA PRO A 177 -28.41 -16.69 -12.66
C PRO A 177 -28.27 -15.23 -12.22
N LEU A 178 -28.43 -15.00 -10.92
CA LEU A 178 -28.28 -13.69 -10.29
C LEU A 178 -26.98 -13.66 -9.49
N VAL A 179 -26.06 -12.78 -9.89
CA VAL A 179 -24.73 -12.65 -9.30
C VAL A 179 -24.74 -11.50 -8.29
N TYR A 180 -24.09 -11.74 -7.15
CA TYR A 180 -23.71 -10.75 -6.15
C TYR A 180 -22.21 -10.86 -5.93
N ALA A 181 -21.51 -9.73 -5.99
CA ALA A 181 -20.08 -9.67 -5.74
C ALA A 181 -19.76 -8.53 -4.78
N HIS A 182 -18.86 -8.78 -3.84
CA HIS A 182 -18.22 -7.79 -3.00
C HIS A 182 -16.73 -7.83 -3.27
N VAL A 183 -16.16 -6.69 -3.64
CA VAL A 183 -14.76 -6.56 -4.00
C VAL A 183 -14.08 -5.56 -3.08
N THR A 184 -12.88 -5.92 -2.61
CA THR A 184 -12.03 -5.03 -1.81
C THR A 184 -10.66 -4.85 -2.51
N VAL A 185 -10.17 -3.60 -2.59
CA VAL A 185 -8.88 -3.17 -3.20
C VAL A 185 -8.18 -2.08 -2.38
#